data_AF-W7I6L4-F1
#
_entry.id   AF-W7I6L4-F1
#
_cell.length_a   1.000
_cell.length_b   1.000
_cell.length_c   1.000
_cell.angle_alpha   90.00
_cell.angle_beta   90.00
_cell.angle_gamma   90.00
#
_symmetry.space_group_name_H-M   'P 1'
#
loop_
_entity.id
_entity.type
_entity.pdbx_description
1 polymer ?
#
loop_
_entity_poly.entity_id
_entity_poly.type
_entity_poly.pdbx_seq_one_letter_code
_entity_poly.pdbx_strand_id
1 'polypeptide(L)'
;MASYLVPPNDHSTYQHAKLAPSVAPRMAAMNGNGVHAKENPTVLPLSVLKQFQFAFLIRNPRKAVPSYYRCCIPPLNDMTGFKYFMPNEAGYRELRALFDYLLEEGVIEHPLKGNMGSATNDANGNAHANGARETNGAKQTNGSAGTKYRACVIDADDLLDHPKEIVQRFCEMVGLDFDESMLEWNANKGCESFDKWKGFHEDAIGSSGLRPRTVKKTQGPAEEREGWVQKYGEEGARVIEKTAQENMEDYEYLKQFKVTI
;
A
#
# COMPACT_ATOMS: atom_id res chain seq x y z
N MET A 1 -1.37 9.07 3.24
CA MET A 1 -1.67 9.29 1.81
C MET A 1 -0.36 9.50 1.08
N ALA A 2 -0.15 8.84 -0.06
CA ALA A 2 1.13 8.93 -0.80
C ALA A 2 1.45 10.35 -1.29
N SER A 3 0.43 11.23 -1.38
CA SER A 3 0.54 12.65 -1.71
C SER A 3 1.48 13.46 -0.81
N TYR A 4 1.79 12.99 0.40
CA TYR A 4 2.79 13.61 1.28
C TYR A 4 4.23 13.22 0.93
N LEU A 5 4.41 12.09 0.24
CA LEU A 5 5.70 11.62 -0.22
C LEU A 5 5.95 12.02 -1.67
N VAL A 6 4.93 11.91 -2.53
CA VAL A 6 4.95 12.30 -3.94
C VAL A 6 3.99 13.47 -4.12
N PRO A 7 4.47 14.68 -4.46
CA PRO A 7 3.58 15.82 -4.70
C PRO A 7 2.52 15.50 -5.78
N PRO A 8 1.31 16.06 -5.70
CA PRO A 8 0.29 15.87 -6.73
C PRO A 8 0.76 16.33 -8.11
N ASN A 9 0.30 15.67 -9.17
CA ASN A 9 0.80 15.93 -10.52
C ASN A 9 0.35 17.24 -11.18
N ASP A 10 -0.73 17.82 -10.66
CA ASP A 10 -1.20 19.17 -10.97
C ASP A 10 -0.43 20.25 -10.18
N HIS A 11 0.44 19.85 -9.25
CA HIS A 11 1.30 20.74 -8.52
C HIS A 11 2.56 21.08 -9.34
N SER A 12 2.95 22.35 -9.35
CA SER A 12 4.13 22.86 -10.07
C SER A 12 5.47 22.17 -9.72
N THR A 13 5.49 21.39 -8.64
CA THR A 13 6.66 20.64 -8.16
C THR A 13 6.57 19.14 -8.45
N TYR A 14 5.57 18.64 -9.18
CA TYR A 14 5.50 17.21 -9.51
C TYR A 14 6.72 16.74 -10.29
N GLN A 15 7.08 17.50 -11.32
CA GLN A 15 8.28 17.22 -12.12
C GLN A 15 9.55 17.50 -11.33
N HIS A 16 9.50 18.24 -10.22
CA HIS A 16 10.67 18.66 -9.45
C HIS A 16 10.39 18.55 -7.95
N ALA A 17 10.11 17.32 -7.49
CA ALA A 17 9.87 17.10 -6.06
C ALA A 17 11.10 17.57 -5.29
N LYS A 18 10.93 18.64 -4.51
CA LYS A 18 12.02 19.17 -3.68
C LYS A 18 12.14 18.31 -2.45
N LEU A 19 13.35 17.85 -2.15
CA LEU A 19 13.63 17.16 -0.90
C LEU A 19 13.15 18.01 0.28
N ALA A 20 12.48 17.38 1.23
CA ALA A 20 12.06 18.09 2.44
C ALA A 20 13.30 18.66 3.14
N PRO A 21 13.26 19.91 3.67
CA PRO A 21 14.44 20.56 4.24
C PRO A 21 15.12 19.76 5.35
N SER A 22 14.37 18.93 6.08
CA SER A 22 14.88 18.06 7.14
C SER A 22 15.77 16.91 6.65
N VAL A 23 15.66 16.53 5.39
CA VAL A 23 16.39 15.40 4.77
C VAL A 23 17.23 15.83 3.57
N ALA A 24 17.19 17.10 3.19
CA ALA A 24 18.05 17.65 2.17
C ALA A 24 19.53 17.54 2.64
N PRO A 25 20.44 17.00 1.82
CA PRO A 25 21.84 16.91 2.21
C PRO A 25 22.37 18.32 2.48
N ARG A 26 22.98 18.53 3.67
CA ARG A 26 23.84 19.68 3.90
C ARG A 26 24.93 19.63 2.84
N MET A 27 25.03 20.67 2.01
CA MET A 27 25.89 20.70 0.83
C MET A 27 27.26 20.06 1.08
N ALA A 28 27.45 18.84 0.55
CA ALA A 28 28.72 18.17 0.48
C ALA A 28 28.74 17.22 -0.73
N ALA A 29 29.58 17.56 -1.69
CA ALA A 29 30.15 16.73 -2.75
C ALA A 29 29.17 16.03 -3.73
N MET A 30 28.78 16.75 -4.78
CA MET A 30 28.51 16.13 -6.08
C MET A 30 29.83 15.61 -6.66
N ASN A 31 30.10 14.31 -6.54
CA ASN A 31 31.09 13.67 -7.40
C ASN A 31 30.41 13.32 -8.73
N GLY A 32 30.90 13.96 -9.79
CA GLY A 32 30.45 13.75 -11.15
C GLY A 32 30.69 12.31 -11.60
N ASN A 33 29.61 11.62 -11.90
CA ASN A 33 29.56 10.65 -12.99
C ASN A 33 28.11 10.58 -13.47
N GLY A 34 27.88 11.19 -14.63
CA GLY A 34 26.58 11.33 -15.28
C GLY A 34 26.04 10.00 -15.78
N VAL A 35 25.43 9.25 -14.88
CA VAL A 35 24.24 8.48 -15.23
C VAL A 35 23.08 9.37 -14.81
N HIS A 36 22.22 9.79 -15.74
CA HIS A 36 20.99 10.48 -15.39
C HIS A 36 20.13 9.51 -14.56
N ALA A 37 20.33 9.49 -13.24
CA ALA A 37 19.36 8.91 -12.33
C ALA A 37 18.02 9.60 -12.63
N LYS A 38 17.00 8.80 -12.90
CA LYS A 38 15.65 9.29 -13.18
C LYS A 38 15.24 10.21 -12.02
N GLU A 39 14.59 11.33 -12.32
CA GLU A 39 14.27 12.34 -11.33
C GLU A 39 13.41 11.72 -10.21
N ASN A 40 13.86 11.85 -8.96
CA ASN A 40 13.18 11.30 -7.79
C ASN A 40 11.83 12.01 -7.63
N PRO A 41 10.68 11.31 -7.77
CA PRO A 41 9.36 11.94 -7.67
C PRO A 41 8.95 12.22 -6.23
N THR A 42 9.79 11.88 -5.25
CA THR A 42 9.46 11.96 -3.83
C THR A 42 10.18 13.11 -3.12
N VAL A 43 9.62 13.57 -2.00
CA VAL A 43 10.26 14.54 -1.10
C VAL A 43 11.31 13.89 -0.17
N LEU A 44 11.58 12.60 -0.32
CA LEU A 44 12.58 11.85 0.47
C LEU A 44 13.73 11.36 -0.43
N PRO A 45 14.99 11.40 0.03
CA PRO A 45 16.08 10.79 -0.71
C PRO A 45 15.89 9.28 -0.86
N LEU A 46 16.36 8.68 -1.96
CA LEU A 46 16.34 7.23 -2.15
C LEU A 46 17.03 6.48 -1.00
N SER A 47 18.13 7.03 -0.45
CA SER A 47 18.84 6.45 0.70
C SER A 47 18.00 6.39 1.97
N VAL A 48 17.02 7.28 2.11
CA VAL A 48 16.05 7.26 3.21
C VAL A 48 14.95 6.25 2.90
N LEU A 49 14.40 6.23 1.68
CA LEU A 49 13.40 5.25 1.26
C LEU A 49 13.89 3.79 1.45
N LYS A 50 15.17 3.52 1.15
CA LYS A 50 15.80 2.20 1.33
C LYS A 50 15.87 1.71 2.78
N GLN A 51 15.56 2.55 3.76
CA GLN A 51 15.52 2.18 5.18
C GLN A 51 14.14 1.67 5.63
N PHE A 52 13.12 1.78 4.78
CA PHE A 52 11.75 1.38 5.12
C PHE A 52 11.36 0.06 4.48
N GLN A 53 10.48 -0.65 5.19
CA GLN A 53 9.64 -1.70 4.60
C GLN A 53 8.36 -1.06 4.06
N PHE A 54 7.97 -1.41 2.83
CA PHE A 54 6.74 -0.89 2.21
C PHE A 54 5.66 -1.96 2.11
N ALA A 55 4.44 -1.55 2.44
CA ALA A 55 3.20 -2.26 2.14
C ALA A 55 2.15 -1.25 1.65
N PHE A 56 1.33 -1.67 0.70
CA PHE A 56 0.36 -0.84 -0.01
C PHE A 56 -1.02 -1.43 0.20
N LEU A 57 -1.91 -0.72 0.89
CA LEU A 57 -3.33 -1.08 0.98
C LEU A 57 -4.09 -0.30 -0.07
N ILE A 58 -4.72 -1.01 -1.01
CA ILE A 58 -5.55 -0.42 -2.07
C ILE A 58 -7.02 -0.80 -1.85
N ARG A 59 -7.93 0.04 -2.33
CA ARG A 59 -9.37 -0.20 -2.27
C ARG A 59 -10.00 0.30 -3.56
N ASN A 60 -11.02 -0.39 -4.06
CA ASN A 60 -11.74 0.06 -5.26
C ASN A 60 -12.21 1.53 -5.11
N PRO A 61 -11.87 2.45 -6.04
CA PRO A 61 -12.24 3.86 -5.95
C PRO A 61 -13.74 4.10 -5.79
N ARG A 62 -14.59 3.27 -6.39
CA ARG A 62 -16.06 3.36 -6.25
C ARG A 62 -16.56 3.07 -4.83
N LYS A 63 -15.72 2.47 -3.98
CA LYS A 63 -15.97 2.28 -2.54
C LYS A 63 -15.22 3.29 -1.68
N ALA A 64 -13.98 3.64 -2.05
CA ALA A 64 -13.12 4.51 -1.27
C ALA A 64 -13.55 5.99 -1.35
N VAL A 65 -13.84 6.49 -2.55
CA VAL A 65 -14.22 7.88 -2.80
C VAL A 65 -15.52 8.26 -2.09
N PRO A 66 -16.65 7.52 -2.18
CA PRO A 66 -17.85 7.89 -1.42
C PRO A 66 -17.66 7.78 0.10
N SER A 67 -16.72 6.95 0.56
CA SER A 67 -16.35 6.87 1.97
C SER A 67 -15.58 8.12 2.41
N TYR A 68 -14.64 8.61 1.59
CA TYR A 68 -13.92 9.86 1.84
C TYR A 68 -14.85 11.08 1.75
N TYR A 69 -15.68 11.16 0.71
CA TYR A 69 -16.67 12.22 0.54
C TYR A 69 -17.59 12.36 1.76
N ARG A 70 -18.04 11.24 2.34
CA ARG A 70 -18.85 11.22 3.57
C ARG A 70 -18.15 11.93 4.73
N CYS A 71 -16.83 11.85 4.84
CA CYS A 71 -16.06 12.52 5.90
C CYS A 71 -15.94 14.03 5.70
N CYS A 72 -16.23 14.53 4.49
CA CYS A 72 -16.10 15.93 4.09
C CYS A 72 -17.44 16.71 4.11
N ILE A 73 -18.54 16.06 4.50
CA ILE A 73 -19.88 16.66 4.56
C ILE A 73 -20.50 16.55 5.96
N PRO A 74 -21.51 17.37 6.30
CA PRO A 74 -22.24 17.23 7.55
C PRO A 74 -22.90 15.85 7.70
N PRO A 75 -22.99 15.29 8.93
CA PRO A 75 -22.47 15.88 10.18
C PRO A 75 -20.98 15.57 10.44
N LEU A 76 -20.33 14.74 9.62
CA LEU A 76 -18.98 14.26 9.90
C LEU A 76 -17.92 15.35 9.78
N ASN A 77 -18.06 16.29 8.83
CA ASN A 77 -17.10 17.39 8.64
C ASN A 77 -16.92 18.31 9.86
N ASP A 78 -17.88 18.34 10.78
CA ASP A 78 -17.78 19.05 12.05
C ASP A 78 -16.86 18.35 13.03
N MET A 79 -16.87 17.02 13.02
CA MET A 79 -16.00 16.18 13.85
C MET A 79 -14.62 16.00 13.24
N THR A 80 -14.53 15.79 11.93
CA THR A 80 -13.26 15.53 11.24
C THR A 80 -12.45 16.81 11.01
N GLY A 81 -13.11 17.96 10.89
CA GLY A 81 -12.50 19.23 10.48
C GLY A 81 -12.28 19.35 8.96
N PHE A 82 -12.60 18.33 8.17
CA PHE A 82 -12.46 18.33 6.71
C PHE A 82 -13.67 19.03 6.10
N LYS A 83 -13.59 20.35 5.94
CA LYS A 83 -14.74 21.17 5.50
C LYS A 83 -15.07 21.07 4.01
N TYR A 84 -14.19 20.47 3.22
CA TYR A 84 -14.35 20.34 1.78
C TYR A 84 -13.77 19.01 1.31
N PHE A 85 -14.32 18.51 0.20
CA PHE A 85 -13.80 17.35 -0.50
C PHE A 85 -12.77 17.78 -1.53
N MET A 86 -11.59 17.17 -1.52
CA MET A 86 -10.51 17.43 -2.47
C MET A 86 -10.28 16.19 -3.34
N PRO A 87 -10.73 16.18 -4.62
CA PRO A 87 -10.58 15.01 -5.49
C PRO A 87 -9.13 14.52 -5.65
N ASN A 88 -8.16 15.45 -5.64
CA ASN A 88 -6.73 15.14 -5.72
C ASN A 88 -6.18 14.47 -4.44
N GLU A 89 -6.91 14.49 -3.33
CA GLU A 89 -6.61 13.67 -2.15
C GLU A 89 -7.09 12.21 -2.31
N ALA A 90 -7.68 11.79 -3.44
CA ALA A 90 -7.92 10.37 -3.65
C ALA A 90 -6.61 9.55 -3.64
N GLY A 91 -5.50 10.15 -4.13
CA GLY A 91 -4.14 9.69 -3.86
C GLY A 91 -3.67 8.43 -4.62
N TYR A 92 -4.46 7.89 -5.56
CA TYR A 92 -4.12 6.64 -6.27
C TYR A 92 -2.95 6.85 -7.23
N ARG A 93 -2.93 7.98 -7.93
CA ARG A 93 -1.85 8.34 -8.84
C ARG A 93 -0.52 8.47 -8.11
N GLU A 94 -0.51 9.18 -6.98
CA GLU A 94 0.68 9.36 -6.15
C GLU A 94 1.14 8.03 -5.55
N LEU A 95 0.19 7.16 -5.19
CA LEU A 95 0.49 5.80 -4.72
C LEU A 95 1.16 4.96 -5.81
N ARG A 96 0.65 5.01 -7.05
CA ARG A 96 1.27 4.36 -8.21
C ARG A 96 2.64 4.93 -8.52
N ALA A 97 2.80 6.24 -8.54
CA ALA A 97 4.09 6.88 -8.80
C ALA A 97 5.15 6.48 -7.77
N LEU A 98 4.77 6.42 -6.48
CA LEU A 98 5.65 5.92 -5.42
C LEU A 98 5.99 4.44 -5.64
N PHE A 99 4.98 3.61 -5.95
CA PHE A 99 5.15 2.19 -6.19
C PHE A 99 6.11 1.91 -7.36
N ASP A 100 5.89 2.55 -8.50
CA ASP A 100 6.73 2.42 -9.70
C ASP A 100 8.17 2.86 -9.40
N TYR A 101 8.35 3.98 -8.71
CA TYR A 101 9.67 4.46 -8.33
C TYR A 101 10.42 3.47 -7.42
N LEU A 102 9.74 2.91 -6.42
CA LEU A 102 10.33 1.92 -5.51
C LEU A 102 10.67 0.60 -6.23
N LEU A 103 9.87 0.19 -7.21
CA LEU A 103 10.16 -0.98 -8.06
C LEU A 103 11.37 -0.74 -8.96
N GLU A 104 11.41 0.41 -9.65
CA GLU A 104 12.48 0.78 -10.58
C GLU A 104 13.83 0.89 -9.87
N GLU A 105 13.85 1.48 -8.67
CA GLU A 105 15.05 1.65 -7.85
C GLU A 105 15.44 0.39 -7.05
N GLY A 106 14.67 -0.69 -7.20
CA GLY A 106 14.91 -1.97 -6.53
C GLY A 106 14.76 -1.92 -5.02
N VAL A 107 13.96 -0.99 -4.49
CA VAL A 107 13.61 -0.91 -3.06
C VAL A 107 12.58 -1.99 -2.72
N ILE A 108 11.64 -2.24 -3.64
CA ILE A 108 10.70 -3.37 -3.58
C ILE A 108 10.85 -4.23 -4.84
N GLU A 109 10.51 -5.51 -4.75
CA GLU A 109 10.59 -6.45 -5.86
C GLU A 109 9.22 -6.81 -6.43
N HIS A 110 9.18 -7.04 -7.74
CA HIS A 110 7.98 -7.51 -8.41
C HIS A 110 7.58 -8.92 -7.89
N PRO A 111 6.32 -9.15 -7.45
CA PRO A 111 5.89 -10.44 -6.89
C PRO A 111 6.17 -11.66 -7.79
N LEU A 112 5.98 -11.51 -9.11
CA LEU A 112 6.23 -12.55 -10.11
C LEU A 112 7.70 -12.75 -10.53
N LYS A 113 8.63 -11.84 -10.22
CA LYS A 113 10.04 -11.99 -10.64
C LYS A 113 10.86 -12.92 -9.72
N GLY A 114 10.33 -13.29 -8.55
CA GLY A 114 10.99 -14.15 -7.57
C GLY A 114 11.13 -15.63 -7.93
N ASN A 115 10.74 -16.04 -9.15
CA ASN A 115 10.87 -17.43 -9.63
C ASN A 115 11.79 -17.60 -10.86
N MET A 116 12.36 -16.51 -11.41
CA MET A 116 13.47 -16.65 -12.35
C MET A 116 14.78 -16.53 -11.58
N GLY A 117 15.07 -17.58 -10.80
CA GLY A 117 16.44 -17.84 -10.36
C GLY A 117 17.34 -17.82 -11.59
N SER A 118 18.26 -16.86 -11.61
CA SER A 118 19.36 -16.79 -12.54
C SER A 118 20.12 -18.12 -12.46
N ALA A 119 19.86 -19.01 -13.41
CA ALA A 119 20.78 -20.10 -13.72
C ALA A 119 21.99 -19.46 -14.42
N THR A 120 22.91 -18.90 -13.63
CA THR A 120 24.27 -18.69 -14.11
C THR A 120 24.88 -20.07 -14.28
N ASN A 121 25.03 -20.47 -15.55
CA ASN A 121 25.76 -21.66 -15.95
C ASN A 121 27.25 -21.49 -15.60
N ASP A 122 27.63 -21.80 -14.38
CA ASP A 122 29.03 -22.10 -14.05
C ASP A 122 29.27 -23.59 -14.33
N ALA A 123 29.35 -23.93 -15.62
CA ALA A 123 29.83 -25.23 -16.07
C ALA A 123 31.34 -25.17 -16.25
N ASN A 124 32.09 -25.44 -15.18
CA ASN A 124 33.48 -25.86 -15.31
C ASN A 124 33.84 -26.91 -14.24
N GLY A 125 34.24 -28.11 -14.69
CA GLY A 125 35.18 -28.94 -13.93
C GLY A 125 34.64 -30.16 -13.18
N ASN A 126 34.41 -31.24 -13.93
CA ASN A 126 34.89 -32.62 -13.69
C ASN A 126 34.45 -33.44 -12.46
N ALA A 127 34.30 -34.73 -12.72
CA ALA A 127 33.69 -35.78 -11.91
C ALA A 127 34.53 -36.29 -10.73
N HIS A 128 33.87 -36.72 -9.66
CA HIS A 128 34.06 -38.07 -9.12
C HIS A 128 32.93 -38.48 -8.15
N ALA A 129 32.44 -39.70 -8.32
CA ALA A 129 31.45 -40.34 -7.47
C ALA A 129 32.12 -41.01 -6.27
N ASN A 130 31.45 -41.00 -5.11
CA ASN A 130 31.23 -42.18 -4.25
C ASN A 130 30.30 -41.82 -3.08
N GLY A 131 29.38 -42.73 -2.77
CA GLY A 131 28.33 -42.53 -1.77
C GLY A 131 28.76 -42.84 -0.33
N ALA A 132 27.98 -42.35 0.62
CA ALA A 132 27.63 -43.01 1.88
C ALA A 132 26.49 -42.24 2.56
N ARG A 133 25.54 -43.01 3.08
CA ARG A 133 24.43 -42.61 3.95
C ARG A 133 24.97 -42.38 5.35
N GLU A 134 24.63 -41.26 6.00
CA GLU A 134 24.37 -41.23 7.45
C GLU A 134 23.70 -39.93 7.91
N THR A 135 22.79 -40.13 8.86
CA THR A 135 21.91 -39.19 9.55
C THR A 135 22.65 -38.43 10.64
N ASN A 136 22.35 -37.15 10.85
CA ASN A 136 21.92 -36.61 12.15
C ASN A 136 21.69 -35.10 12.10
N GLY A 137 20.66 -34.68 12.84
CA GLY A 137 20.17 -33.32 12.89
C GLY A 137 21.17 -32.31 13.45
N ALA A 138 21.19 -31.17 12.78
CA ALA A 138 21.35 -29.87 13.40
C ALA A 138 20.37 -28.95 12.68
N LYS A 139 19.36 -28.45 13.40
CA LYS A 139 18.51 -27.35 12.94
C LYS A 139 19.43 -26.12 12.87
N GLN A 140 20.09 -25.95 11.73
CA GLN A 140 20.75 -24.69 11.39
C GLN A 140 19.64 -23.64 11.27
N THR A 141 19.57 -22.76 12.25
CA THR A 141 18.85 -21.50 12.14
C THR A 141 19.59 -20.65 11.11
N ASN A 142 19.24 -20.85 9.84
CA ASN A 142 19.65 -19.94 8.79
C ASN A 142 18.97 -18.61 9.05
N GLY A 143 19.73 -17.67 9.62
CA GLY A 143 19.42 -16.26 9.50
C GLY A 143 19.26 -15.95 8.01
N SER A 144 18.05 -15.55 7.61
CA SER A 144 17.71 -15.27 6.22
C SER A 144 18.45 -14.03 5.74
N ALA A 145 19.68 -14.22 5.28
CA ALA A 145 20.31 -13.33 4.34
C ALA A 145 19.57 -13.50 3.00
N GLY A 146 18.76 -12.52 2.62
CA GLY A 146 18.37 -12.34 1.22
C GLY A 146 16.88 -12.38 0.86
N THR A 147 15.94 -12.20 1.80
CA THR A 147 14.55 -11.93 1.40
C THR A 147 14.45 -10.50 0.88
N LYS A 148 14.85 -10.26 -0.38
CA LYS A 148 14.52 -9.01 -1.03
C LYS A 148 13.00 -8.87 -1.03
N TYR A 149 12.52 -7.71 -0.55
CA TYR A 149 11.13 -7.55 -0.17
C TYR A 149 10.22 -7.53 -1.39
N ARG A 150 9.48 -8.61 -1.61
CA ARG A 150 8.39 -8.65 -2.59
C ARG A 150 7.41 -7.52 -2.25
N ALA A 151 6.96 -6.79 -3.25
CA ALA A 151 5.99 -5.72 -3.09
C ALA A 151 4.72 -6.28 -2.41
N CYS A 152 4.39 -5.77 -1.22
CA CYS A 152 3.22 -6.18 -0.47
C CYS A 152 2.04 -5.27 -0.85
N VAL A 153 1.24 -5.67 -1.82
CA VAL A 153 0.02 -4.95 -2.19
C VAL A 153 -1.20 -5.73 -1.70
N ILE A 154 -1.99 -5.15 -0.82
CA ILE A 154 -3.19 -5.75 -0.23
C ILE A 154 -4.42 -5.06 -0.82
N ASP A 155 -5.31 -5.84 -1.44
CA ASP A 155 -6.63 -5.36 -1.83
C ASP A 155 -7.59 -5.41 -0.64
N ALA A 156 -8.27 -4.31 -0.35
CA ALA A 156 -9.19 -4.22 0.77
C ALA A 156 -10.39 -5.17 0.64
N ASP A 157 -10.84 -5.52 -0.57
CA ASP A 157 -11.90 -6.53 -0.71
C ASP A 157 -11.38 -7.92 -0.34
N ASP A 158 -10.13 -8.27 -0.68
CA ASP A 158 -9.52 -9.54 -0.29
C ASP A 158 -9.30 -9.59 1.23
N LEU A 159 -8.84 -8.50 1.85
CA LEU A 159 -8.70 -8.40 3.31
C LEU A 159 -10.05 -8.60 4.03
N LEU A 160 -11.13 -8.08 3.46
CA LEU A 160 -12.48 -8.24 4.04
C LEU A 160 -13.07 -9.62 3.79
N ASP A 161 -12.73 -10.28 2.68
CA ASP A 161 -13.19 -11.64 2.36
C ASP A 161 -12.39 -12.70 3.14
N HIS A 162 -11.08 -12.50 3.27
CA HIS A 162 -10.11 -13.48 3.76
C HIS A 162 -9.09 -12.85 4.75
N PRO A 163 -9.55 -12.29 5.88
CA PRO A 163 -8.70 -11.51 6.77
C PRO A 163 -7.54 -12.31 7.37
N LYS A 164 -7.76 -13.58 7.71
CA LYS A 164 -6.72 -14.42 8.31
C LYS A 164 -5.59 -14.67 7.33
N GLU A 165 -5.93 -15.11 6.13
CA GLU A 165 -5.00 -15.44 5.06
C GLU A 165 -4.19 -14.20 4.63
N ILE A 166 -4.85 -13.06 4.50
CA ILE A 166 -4.20 -11.81 4.12
C ILE A 166 -3.28 -11.28 5.22
N VAL A 167 -3.70 -11.29 6.49
CA VAL A 167 -2.86 -10.83 7.60
C VAL A 167 -1.67 -11.77 7.81
N GLN A 168 -1.87 -13.08 7.70
CA GLN A 168 -0.78 -14.05 7.74
C GLN A 168 0.22 -13.78 6.61
N ARG A 169 -0.26 -13.56 5.38
CA ARG A 169 0.58 -13.25 4.24
C ARG A 169 1.34 -11.93 4.41
N PHE A 170 0.69 -10.92 4.95
CA PHE A 170 1.34 -9.66 5.30
C PHE A 170 2.49 -9.89 6.27
N CYS A 171 2.26 -10.59 7.39
CA CYS A 171 3.28 -10.91 8.39
C CYS A 171 4.49 -11.61 7.77
N GLU A 172 4.28 -12.65 6.95
CA GLU A 172 5.35 -13.34 6.22
C GLU A 172 6.19 -12.39 5.35
N MET A 173 5.54 -11.46 4.65
CA MET A 173 6.21 -10.54 3.71
C MET A 173 7.02 -9.45 4.42
N VAL A 174 6.58 -9.03 5.61
CA VAL A 174 7.27 -7.98 6.39
C VAL A 174 8.19 -8.55 7.48
N GLY A 175 8.28 -9.88 7.60
CA GLY A 175 9.15 -10.55 8.56
C GLY A 175 8.63 -10.52 10.00
N LEU A 176 7.30 -10.54 10.18
CA LEU A 176 6.64 -10.69 11.47
C LEU A 176 6.11 -12.11 11.63
N ASP A 177 6.11 -12.61 12.86
CA ASP A 177 5.40 -13.84 13.20
C ASP A 177 3.90 -13.57 13.24
N PHE A 178 3.10 -14.39 12.56
CA PHE A 178 1.66 -14.31 12.64
C PHE A 178 1.14 -14.96 13.94
N ASP A 179 0.22 -14.27 14.61
CA ASP A 179 -0.55 -14.80 15.73
C ASP A 179 -2.04 -14.56 15.47
N GLU A 180 -2.89 -15.55 15.75
CA GLU A 180 -4.33 -15.45 15.48
C GLU A 180 -5.01 -14.35 16.31
N SER A 181 -4.45 -13.99 17.47
CA SER A 181 -4.91 -12.86 18.27
C SER A 181 -4.74 -11.51 17.56
N MET A 182 -3.95 -11.40 16.49
CA MET A 182 -3.87 -10.19 15.67
C MET A 182 -5.20 -9.85 14.98
N LEU A 183 -6.10 -10.84 14.84
CA LEU A 183 -7.43 -10.67 14.25
C LEU A 183 -8.48 -10.27 15.27
N GLU A 184 -8.17 -10.31 16.57
CA GLU A 184 -9.13 -10.11 17.64
C GLU A 184 -8.67 -9.01 18.59
N TRP A 185 -9.57 -8.10 18.92
CA TRP A 185 -9.33 -7.12 19.97
C TRP A 185 -10.58 -6.94 20.81
N ASN A 186 -10.41 -6.55 22.06
CA ASN A 186 -11.55 -6.17 22.86
C ASN A 186 -12.18 -4.90 22.28
N ALA A 187 -13.50 -4.81 22.29
CA ALA A 187 -14.20 -3.57 21.96
C ALA A 187 -13.72 -2.50 22.95
N ASN A 188 -12.75 -1.69 22.51
CA ASN A 188 -12.14 -0.70 23.37
C ASN A 188 -13.13 0.45 23.55
N LYS A 189 -13.26 0.95 24.79
CA LYS A 189 -13.92 2.23 25.04
C LYS A 189 -13.00 3.35 24.56
N GLY A 190 -12.90 3.50 23.25
CA GLY A 190 -11.94 4.40 22.62
C GLY A 190 -10.50 3.88 22.66
N CYS A 191 -9.71 4.33 21.70
CA CYS A 191 -8.26 4.21 21.74
C CYS A 191 -7.73 5.63 21.64
N GLU A 192 -7.13 6.15 22.72
CA GLU A 192 -6.67 7.55 22.80
C GLU A 192 -5.73 7.91 21.64
N SER A 193 -4.98 6.93 21.12
CA SER A 193 -4.13 7.08 19.94
C SER A 193 -4.89 7.48 18.67
N PHE A 194 -6.20 7.22 18.60
CA PHE A 194 -7.08 7.60 17.48
C PHE A 194 -7.87 8.89 17.72
N ASP A 195 -7.73 9.56 18.87
CA ASP A 195 -8.49 10.79 19.16
C ASP A 195 -8.22 11.92 18.15
N LYS A 196 -7.02 11.93 17.54
CA LYS A 196 -6.66 12.88 16.47
C LYS A 196 -7.44 12.67 15.18
N TRP A 197 -8.11 11.53 15.03
CA TRP A 197 -8.78 11.08 13.81
C TRP A 197 -10.25 10.72 14.06
N LYS A 198 -10.89 11.37 15.04
CA LYS A 198 -12.33 11.23 15.33
C LYS A 198 -13.16 11.42 14.07
N GLY A 199 -14.13 10.54 13.88
CA GLY A 199 -14.98 10.49 12.70
C GLY A 199 -14.45 9.67 11.53
N PHE A 200 -13.17 9.29 11.52
CA PHE A 200 -12.60 8.42 10.47
C PHE A 200 -12.54 6.95 10.85
N HIS A 201 -12.40 6.64 12.14
CA HIS A 201 -12.13 5.28 12.62
C HIS A 201 -13.20 4.74 13.57
N GLU A 202 -14.36 5.39 13.67
CA GLU A 202 -15.44 4.98 14.59
C GLU A 202 -15.87 3.52 14.36
N ASP A 203 -15.98 3.09 13.10
CA ASP A 203 -16.32 1.70 12.76
C ASP A 203 -15.24 0.71 13.26
N ALA A 204 -13.96 1.08 13.18
CA ALA A 204 -12.86 0.27 13.66
C ALA A 204 -12.78 0.27 15.20
N ILE A 205 -12.94 1.44 15.84
CA ILE A 205 -12.96 1.62 17.30
C ILE A 205 -14.08 0.80 17.94
N GLY A 206 -15.27 0.80 17.32
CA GLY A 206 -16.44 0.05 17.81
C GLY A 206 -16.42 -1.44 17.49
N SER A 207 -15.45 -1.92 16.72
CA SER A 207 -15.32 -3.33 16.38
C SER A 207 -14.50 -4.11 17.41
N SER A 208 -14.46 -5.43 17.27
CA SER A 208 -13.74 -6.33 18.18
C SER A 208 -12.80 -7.28 17.42
N GLY A 209 -12.44 -6.95 16.19
CA GLY A 209 -11.67 -7.85 15.34
C GLY A 209 -11.94 -7.70 13.85
N LEU A 210 -11.08 -8.34 13.06
CA LEU A 210 -11.26 -8.58 11.64
C LEU A 210 -11.90 -9.95 11.43
N ARG A 211 -13.08 -9.98 10.82
CA ARG A 211 -13.81 -11.21 10.49
C ARG A 211 -14.18 -11.21 9.02
N PRO A 212 -14.23 -12.38 8.36
CA PRO A 212 -14.74 -12.48 7.00
C PRO A 212 -16.11 -11.80 6.92
N ARG A 213 -16.31 -10.93 5.94
CA ARG A 213 -17.62 -10.29 5.76
C ARG A 213 -18.67 -11.35 5.42
N THR A 214 -19.85 -11.21 6.03
CA THR A 214 -20.97 -12.15 5.81
C THR A 214 -21.70 -11.90 4.49
N VAL A 215 -21.70 -10.65 4.01
CA VAL A 215 -22.36 -10.24 2.78
C VAL A 215 -21.45 -9.32 1.98
N LYS A 216 -21.11 -9.73 0.76
CA LYS A 216 -20.47 -8.86 -0.24
C LYS A 216 -21.56 -8.19 -1.06
N LYS A 217 -21.77 -6.89 -0.85
CA LYS A 217 -22.64 -6.10 -1.73
C LYS A 217 -21.96 -5.95 -3.09
N THR A 218 -22.54 -6.58 -4.10
CA THR A 218 -22.18 -6.40 -5.50
C THR A 218 -23.29 -5.58 -6.13
N GLN A 219 -23.02 -4.30 -6.34
CA GLN A 219 -23.96 -3.37 -6.95
C GLN A 219 -23.47 -3.02 -8.36
N GLY A 220 -24.39 -2.89 -9.30
CA GLY A 220 -24.05 -2.39 -10.63
C GLY A 220 -23.76 -0.88 -10.58
N PRO A 221 -23.04 -0.32 -11.57
CA PRO A 221 -22.70 1.11 -11.57
C PRO A 221 -23.91 2.06 -11.42
N ALA A 222 -25.05 1.70 -12.01
CA ALA A 222 -26.30 2.47 -11.92
C ALA A 222 -26.89 2.46 -10.50
N GLU A 223 -26.89 1.30 -9.84
CA GLU A 223 -27.41 1.15 -8.47
C GLU A 223 -26.53 1.89 -7.45
N GLU A 224 -25.20 1.83 -7.63
CA GLU A 224 -24.27 2.60 -6.79
C GLU A 224 -24.51 4.10 -6.95
N ARG A 225 -24.67 4.58 -8.19
CA ARG A 225 -24.96 5.98 -8.49
C ARG A 225 -26.28 6.42 -7.87
N GLU A 226 -27.33 5.61 -8.00
CA GLU A 226 -28.63 5.90 -7.37
C GLU A 226 -28.49 6.04 -5.85
N GLY A 227 -27.77 5.12 -5.20
CA GLY A 227 -27.48 5.20 -3.78
C GLY A 227 -26.71 6.47 -3.39
N TRP A 228 -25.77 6.93 -4.23
CA TRP A 228 -25.07 8.19 -4.00
C TRP A 228 -25.98 9.41 -4.18
N VAL A 229 -26.86 9.43 -5.17
CA VAL A 229 -27.84 10.52 -5.36
C VAL A 229 -28.77 10.62 -4.17
N GLN A 230 -29.31 9.47 -3.71
CA GLN A 230 -30.18 9.43 -2.54
C GLN A 230 -29.48 9.94 -1.28
N LYS A 231 -28.19 9.64 -1.11
CA LYS A 231 -27.45 9.96 0.12
C LYS A 231 -26.79 11.34 0.11
N TYR A 232 -26.31 11.80 -1.04
CA TYR A 232 -25.44 12.96 -1.18
C TYR A 232 -25.96 14.01 -2.18
N GLY A 233 -27.13 13.77 -2.79
CA GLY A 233 -27.67 14.59 -3.86
C GLY A 233 -26.93 14.43 -5.19
N GLU A 234 -27.48 15.05 -6.23
CA GLU A 234 -26.98 14.93 -7.60
C GLU A 234 -25.53 15.41 -7.74
N GLU A 235 -25.19 16.53 -7.11
CA GLU A 235 -23.84 17.10 -7.17
C GLU A 235 -22.82 16.22 -6.43
N GLY A 236 -23.17 15.71 -5.25
CA GLY A 236 -22.30 14.79 -4.53
C GLY A 236 -22.05 13.49 -5.30
N ALA A 237 -23.11 12.90 -5.87
CA ALA A 237 -23.00 11.72 -6.72
C ALA A 237 -22.12 11.98 -7.95
N ARG A 238 -22.28 13.11 -8.62
CA ARG A 238 -21.46 13.52 -9.78
C ARG A 238 -19.98 13.64 -9.43
N VAL A 239 -19.65 14.28 -8.31
CA VAL A 239 -18.25 14.46 -7.86
C VAL A 239 -17.63 13.11 -7.48
N ILE A 240 -18.38 12.26 -6.77
CA ILE A 240 -17.93 10.91 -6.40
C ILE A 240 -17.67 10.07 -7.65
N GLU A 241 -18.62 10.03 -8.59
CA GLU A 241 -18.53 9.24 -9.81
C GLU A 241 -17.32 9.67 -10.65
N LYS A 242 -17.17 10.97 -10.88
CA LYS A 242 -16.02 11.53 -11.60
C LYS A 242 -14.70 11.15 -10.94
N THR A 243 -14.56 11.38 -9.64
CA THR A 243 -13.31 11.12 -8.92
C THR A 243 -12.99 9.62 -8.90
N ALA A 244 -13.99 8.76 -8.70
CA ALA A 244 -13.79 7.31 -8.74
C ALA A 244 -13.35 6.83 -10.13
N GLN A 245 -13.93 7.38 -11.19
CA GLN A 245 -13.56 7.06 -12.56
C GLN A 245 -12.12 7.48 -12.89
N GLU A 246 -11.72 8.69 -12.48
CA GLU A 246 -10.38 9.23 -12.71
C GLU A 246 -9.26 8.45 -12.01
N ASN A 247 -9.58 7.74 -10.92
CA ASN A 247 -8.62 6.93 -10.14
C ASN A 247 -8.69 5.43 -10.44
N MET A 248 -9.61 4.98 -11.32
CA MET A 248 -9.84 3.56 -11.57
C MET A 248 -8.65 2.88 -12.28
N GLU A 249 -8.03 3.59 -13.23
CA GLU A 249 -6.87 3.06 -13.96
C GLU A 249 -5.70 2.74 -13.03
N ASP A 250 -5.35 3.68 -12.14
CA ASP A 250 -4.25 3.52 -11.19
C ASP A 250 -4.54 2.40 -10.17
N TYR A 251 -5.80 2.26 -9.74
CA TYR A 251 -6.23 1.14 -8.90
C TYR A 251 -6.07 -0.21 -9.61
N GLU A 252 -6.62 -0.37 -10.82
CA GLU A 252 -6.53 -1.64 -11.56
C GLU A 252 -5.10 -1.96 -12.00
N TYR A 253 -4.23 -0.96 -12.16
CA TYR A 253 -2.79 -1.15 -12.31
C TYR A 253 -2.18 -1.78 -11.05
N LEU A 254 -2.31 -1.13 -9.89
CA LEU A 254 -1.73 -1.61 -8.63
C LEU A 254 -2.27 -2.98 -8.21
N LYS A 255 -3.54 -3.24 -8.51
CA LYS A 255 -4.22 -4.50 -8.20
C LYS A 255 -3.62 -5.70 -8.92
N GLN A 256 -2.92 -5.52 -10.05
CA GLN A 256 -2.19 -6.61 -10.73
C GLN A 256 -1.04 -7.16 -9.88
N PHE A 257 -0.59 -6.40 -8.87
CA PHE A 257 0.50 -6.75 -7.96
C PHE A 257 0.00 -7.25 -6.61
N LYS A 258 -1.32 -7.39 -6.42
CA LYS A 258 -1.90 -7.79 -5.13
C LYS A 258 -1.37 -9.15 -4.68
N VAL A 259 -1.28 -9.32 -3.37
CA VAL A 259 -0.96 -10.61 -2.76
C VAL A 259 -1.98 -11.66 -3.19
N THR A 260 -1.48 -12.83 -3.55
CA THR A 260 -2.30 -14.01 -3.82
C THR A 260 -2.33 -14.87 -2.57
N ILE A 261 -3.54 -15.25 -2.15
CA ILE A 261 -3.82 -16.20 -1.07
C ILE A 261 -4.23 -17.56 -1.64
#